data_AF-A0A957NTF8-F1
#
_entry.id   AF-A0A957NTF8-F1
#
_cell.length_a   1.000
_cell.length_b   1.000
_cell.length_c   1.000
_cell.angle_alpha   90.00
_cell.angle_beta   90.00
_cell.angle_gamma   90.00
#
_symmetry.space_group_name_H-M   'P 1'
#
loop_
_entity.id
_entity.type
_entity.pdbx_description
1 polymer ?
#
loop_
_entity_poly.entity_id
_entity_poly.type
_entity_poly.pdbx_seq_one_letter_code
_entity_poly.pdbx_strand_id
1 'polypeptide(L)' 'MMLSAVINPADGVGATRDANYVTQTNSTKSRGIAVIGYVYTQYGARSLSTIKAKIDKYYQWYDFDGIFLDELCRLST' A
#
# COMPACT_ATOMS: atom_id res chain seq x y z
N MET A 1 0.96 -9.34 20.50
CA MET A 1 0.83 -9.69 19.07
C MET A 1 0.46 -8.42 18.33
N MET A 2 1.19 -8.06 17.27
CA MET A 2 0.88 -6.88 16.45
C MET A 2 0.15 -7.34 15.19
N LEU A 3 -0.99 -6.71 14.90
CA LEU A 3 -1.80 -6.99 13.71
C LEU A 3 -1.62 -5.87 12.70
N SER A 4 -1.44 -6.23 11.44
CA SER A 4 -1.36 -5.29 10.32
C SER A 4 -2.34 -5.71 9.23
N ALA A 5 -3.01 -4.74 8.61
CA ALA A 5 -3.93 -4.94 7.50
C ALA A 5 -3.32 -4.34 6.22
N VAL A 6 -3.18 -5.17 5.19
CA VAL A 6 -2.75 -4.71 3.87
C VAL A 6 -3.96 -4.20 3.09
N ILE A 7 -3.89 -2.96 2.62
CA ILE A 7 -4.92 -2.35 1.77
C ILE A 7 -4.48 -2.37 0.31
N ASN A 8 -5.37 -2.82 -0.56
CA ASN A 8 -5.16 -2.87 -2.01
C ASN A 8 -6.45 -2.46 -2.75
N PRO A 9 -6.65 -1.15 -2.99
CA PRO A 9 -7.82 -0.68 -3.76
C PRO A 9 -7.93 -1.26 -5.17
N ALA A 10 -6.84 -1.27 -5.95
CA ALA A 10 -6.82 -1.79 -7.31
C ALA A 10 -5.35 -2.03 -7.76
N ASP A 11 -4.75 -3.12 -7.28
CA ASP A 11 -3.32 -3.45 -7.45
C ASP A 11 -2.40 -2.26 -7.16
N GLY A 12 -2.70 -1.58 -6.05
CA GLY A 12 -2.15 -0.30 -5.65
C GLY A 12 -3.24 0.68 -5.23
N VAL A 13 -2.83 1.93 -5.05
CA VAL A 13 -3.64 3.04 -4.50
C VAL A 13 -4.94 3.37 -5.26
N GLY A 14 -5.17 2.75 -6.42
CA GLY A 14 -6.26 3.09 -7.33
C GLY A 14 -5.94 4.26 -8.27
N ALA A 15 -6.93 4.61 -9.09
CA ALA A 15 -6.88 5.74 -10.03
C ALA A 15 -7.32 7.06 -9.38
N THR A 16 -8.23 6.99 -8.41
CA THR A 16 -8.81 8.11 -7.67
C THR A 16 -8.90 7.77 -6.18
N ARG A 17 -8.95 8.79 -5.32
CA ARG A 17 -9.19 8.61 -3.89
C ARG A 17 -10.59 8.06 -3.65
N ASP A 18 -10.69 6.96 -2.92
CA ASP A 18 -11.96 6.30 -2.61
C ASP A 18 -12.37 6.56 -1.15
N ALA A 19 -13.56 7.11 -0.95
CA ALA A 19 -14.09 7.42 0.38
C ALA A 19 -14.32 6.17 1.25
N ASN A 20 -14.59 5.02 0.64
CA ASN A 20 -14.76 3.77 1.38
C ASN A 20 -13.44 3.32 2.01
N TYR A 21 -12.34 3.44 1.27
CA TYR A 21 -11.01 3.12 1.79
C TYR A 21 -10.58 4.12 2.86
N VAL A 22 -10.93 5.41 2.74
CA VAL A 22 -10.67 6.40 3.80
C VAL A 22 -11.37 6.00 5.11
N THR A 23 -12.65 5.66 5.05
CA THR A 23 -13.41 5.21 6.22
C THR A 23 -12.82 3.94 6.81
N GLN A 24 -12.47 2.98 5.95
CA GLN A 24 -11.90 1.70 6.36
C GLN A 24 -10.52 1.85 7.01
N THR A 25 -9.61 2.65 6.45
CA THR A 25 -8.27 2.88 7.03
C THR A 25 -8.38 3.56 8.39
N ASN A 26 -9.24 4.57 8.51
CA ASN A 26 -9.45 5.28 9.77
C ASN A 26 -10.05 4.36 10.85
N SER A 27 -11.03 3.53 10.49
CA SER A 27 -11.63 2.55 11.41
C SER A 27 -10.65 1.45 11.82
N THR A 28 -9.73 1.07 10.93
CA THR A 28 -8.69 0.09 11.22
C THR A 28 -7.67 0.66 12.20
N LYS A 29 -7.19 1.88 11.95
CA LYS A 29 -6.25 2.57 12.84
C LYS A 29 -6.84 2.88 14.22
N SER A 30 -8.12 3.25 14.30
CA SER A 30 -8.77 3.49 15.61
C SER A 30 -8.83 2.24 16.50
N ARG A 31 -8.63 1.05 15.93
CA ARG A 31 -8.54 -0.24 16.64
C ARG A 31 -7.10 -0.64 16.96
N GLY A 32 -6.12 0.24 16.72
CA GLY A 32 -4.70 -0.03 16.95
C GLY A 32 -4.07 -1.01 15.96
N ILE A 33 -4.69 -1.21 14.80
CA ILE A 33 -4.19 -2.09 13.74
C ILE A 33 -3.40 -1.23 12.75
N ALA A 34 -2.18 -1.64 12.43
CA ALA A 34 -1.35 -0.94 11.46
C ALA A 34 -1.93 -1.11 10.05
N VAL A 35 -2.03 -0.02 9.30
CA VAL A 35 -2.52 -0.01 7.92
C VAL A 35 -1.33 0.04 6.96
N ILE A 36 -1.25 -0.92 6.05
CA ILE A 36 -0.10 -1.11 5.15
C ILE A 36 -0.56 -1.01 3.69
N GLY A 37 0.00 -0.10 2.89
CA GLY A 37 -0.35 0.05 1.48
C GLY A 37 0.34 -0.98 0.58
N TYR A 38 -0.42 -1.63 -0.31
CA TYR A 38 0.13 -2.58 -1.29
C TYR A 38 0.75 -1.87 -2.51
N VAL A 39 1.99 -2.20 -2.87
CA VAL A 39 2.63 -1.74 -4.11
C VAL A 39 3.42 -2.88 -4.74
N TYR A 40 3.03 -3.30 -5.95
CA TYR A 40 3.76 -4.34 -6.68
C TYR A 40 4.93 -3.77 -7.48
N THR A 41 6.01 -4.56 -7.58
CA THR A 41 7.26 -4.18 -8.26
C THR A 41 7.47 -4.89 -9.60
N GLN A 42 6.56 -5.80 -10.00
CA GLN A 42 6.65 -6.56 -11.24
C GLN A 42 7.98 -7.31 -11.37
N TYR A 43 8.39 -8.01 -10.31
CA TYR A 43 9.65 -8.76 -10.26
C TYR A 43 10.87 -7.87 -10.56
N GLY A 44 10.83 -6.63 -10.07
CA GLY A 44 11.87 -5.62 -10.29
C GLY A 44 11.82 -4.90 -11.64
N ALA A 45 10.86 -5.22 -12.52
CA ALA A 45 10.75 -4.58 -13.84
C ALA A 45 10.04 -3.22 -13.79
N ARG A 46 9.27 -2.93 -12.73
CA ARG A 46 8.55 -1.65 -12.61
C ARG A 46 9.50 -0.52 -12.22
N SER A 47 9.40 0.62 -12.90
CA SER A 47 10.30 1.75 -12.63
C SER A 47 10.16 2.30 -11.22
N LEU A 48 11.28 2.70 -10.62
CA LEU A 48 11.33 3.26 -9.27
C LEU A 48 10.47 4.53 -9.14
N SER A 49 10.42 5.37 -10.18
CA SER A 49 9.57 6.57 -10.20
C SER A 49 8.08 6.22 -10.12
N THR A 50 7.65 5.16 -10.80
CA THR A 50 6.26 4.68 -10.72
C THR A 50 5.94 4.14 -9.33
N ILE A 51 6.85 3.36 -8.73
CA ILE A 51 6.70 2.81 -7.38
C ILE A 51 6.58 3.96 -6.36
N LYS A 52 7.49 4.94 -6.40
CA LYS A 52 7.45 6.11 -5.52
C LYS A 52 6.17 6.92 -5.68
N ALA A 53 5.76 7.21 -6.92
CA ALA A 53 4.52 7.93 -7.17
C ALA A 53 3.27 7.21 -6.64
N LYS A 54 3.27 5.87 -6.62
CA LYS A 54 2.19 5.09 -5.99
C LYS A 54 2.22 5.17 -4.47
N ILE A 55 3.41 5.11 -3.86
CA ILE A 55 3.60 5.29 -2.41
C ILE A 55 3.17 6.69 -1.96
N ASP A 56 3.61 7.74 -2.66
CA ASP A 56 3.26 9.13 -2.35
C ASP A 56 1.75 9.35 -2.41
N LYS A 57 1.08 8.76 -3.41
CA LYS A 57 -0.38 8.82 -3.52
C LYS A 57 -1.09 8.15 -2.35
N TYR A 58 -0.59 7.02 -1.84
CA TYR A 58 -1.17 6.44 -0.64
C TYR A 58 -1.09 7.46 0.51
N TYR A 59 0.02 8.19 0.65
CA TYR A 59 0.29 9.01 1.85
C TYR A 59 -0.51 10.30 1.77
N GLN A 60 -0.80 10.72 0.55
CA GLN A 60 -1.68 11.83 0.25
C GLN A 60 -3.16 11.48 0.49
N TRP A 61 -3.60 10.25 0.19
CA TRP A 61 -5.03 9.92 0.12
C TRP A 61 -5.58 9.23 1.38
N TYR A 62 -4.73 8.47 2.08
CA TYR A 62 -5.11 7.61 3.19
C TYR A 62 -4.10 7.73 4.34
N ASP A 63 -4.53 7.44 5.55
CA ASP A 63 -3.64 7.37 6.72
C ASP A 63 -3.09 5.93 6.84
N PHE A 64 -1.77 5.78 6.69
CA PHE A 64 -1.12 4.47 6.69
C PHE A 64 0.25 4.50 7.38
N ASP A 65 0.69 3.32 7.83
CA ASP A 65 1.85 3.14 8.71
C ASP A 65 3.06 2.49 8.00
N GLY A 66 2.84 1.89 6.83
CA GLY A 66 3.93 1.39 5.97
C GLY A 66 3.47 0.90 4.60
N ILE A 67 4.43 0.34 3.84
CA ILE A 67 4.21 -0.21 2.50
C ILE A 67 4.59 -1.69 2.48
N PHE A 68 3.74 -2.50 1.85
CA PHE A 68 4.05 -3.87 1.46
C PHE A 68 4.46 -3.88 -0.02
N LEU A 69 5.72 -4.22 -0.28
CA LEU A 69 6.25 -4.36 -1.63
C LEU A 69 6.06 -5.80 -2.11
N ASP A 70 5.18 -5.99 -3.09
CA ASP A 70 4.91 -7.31 -3.68
C ASP A 70 5.73 -7.57 -4.94
N GLU A 71 5.77 -8.84 -5.34
CA GLU A 71 6.44 -9.35 -6.53
C GLU A 71 7.93 -8.99 -6.53
N LEU A 72 8.61 -9.16 -5.39
CA LEU A 72 10.06 -8.95 -5.36
C LEU A 72 10.77 -9.99 -6.25
N CYS A 73 11.83 -9.55 -6.94
CA CYS A 73 12.62 -10.49 -7.71
C CYS A 73 13.33 -11.49 -6.79
N ARG A 74 13.30 -12.77 -7.16
CA ARG A 74 14.15 -13.78 -6.55
C ARG A 74 15.53 -13.68 -7.19
N LEU A 75 16.57 -13.50 -6.38
CA LEU A 75 17.93 -13.78 -6.82
C LEU A 75 18.10 -15.31 -6.86
N SER A 76 18.36 -15.86 -8.04
CA SER A 76 18.79 -17.25 -8.19
C SER A 76 20.28 -17.33 -7.86
N THR A 77 20.57 -17.85 -6.67
CA THR A 77 21.92 -18.28 -6.22
C THR A 77 22.13 -19.75 -6.51
#